data_AF-A0A5J4P784-F1
#
_entry.id   AF-A0A5J4P784-F1
#
_cell.length_a   1.000
_cell.length_b   1.000
_cell.length_c   1.000
_cell.angle_alpha   90.00
_cell.angle_beta   90.00
_cell.angle_gamma   90.00
#
_symmetry.space_group_name_H-M   'P 1'
#
loop_
_entity.id
_entity.type
_entity.pdbx_description
1 polymer ?
#
loop_
_entity_poly.entity_id
_entity_poly.type
_entity_poly.pdbx_seq_one_letter_code
_entity_poly.pdbx_strand_id
1 'polypeptide(L)'
;VVATDAGREGQLIFQYIYDYAGCNKSCERLWISSLTDKAIREGFQNLKHGSDYDNLYLSAKARSQADWVVGINASQALSIAAGRGSWSLGRVQTPTLAMICSRYLENKDFKPQTYFKVKVHTAKDTTTFPVLSMDKYDTRPATDEVLQRVRAAGSLRVMSVEKKEVKQEPPLLYDLTTLQKEAN
;
A
#
# COMPACT_ATOMS: atom_id res chain seq x y z
N VAL A 1 -5.67 36.56 -1.34
CA VAL A 1 -5.56 35.30 -2.11
C VAL A 1 -4.88 34.25 -1.25
N VAL A 2 -5.44 33.05 -1.19
CA VAL A 2 -4.90 31.89 -0.49
C VAL A 2 -4.07 31.07 -1.48
N ALA A 3 -2.76 30.98 -1.24
CA ALA A 3 -1.79 30.40 -2.17
C ALA A 3 -0.97 29.24 -1.56
N THR A 4 -1.47 28.62 -0.49
CA THR A 4 -0.90 27.38 0.04
C THR A 4 -1.11 26.22 -0.93
N ASP A 5 -0.43 25.09 -0.72
CA ASP A 5 -0.55 23.92 -1.60
C ASP A 5 -1.99 23.45 -1.79
N ALA A 6 -2.30 22.96 -2.99
CA ALA A 6 -3.61 22.44 -3.38
C ALA A 6 -3.93 21.09 -2.72
N GLY A 7 -4.18 21.11 -1.41
CA GLY A 7 -4.51 19.93 -0.63
C GLY A 7 -5.12 20.26 0.73
N ARG A 8 -5.54 19.21 1.45
CA ARG A 8 -6.16 19.33 2.79
C ARG A 8 -5.30 20.10 3.77
N GLU A 9 -4.01 19.77 3.87
CA GLU A 9 -3.09 20.42 4.80
C GLU A 9 -2.84 21.88 4.44
N GLY A 10 -2.70 22.19 3.15
CA GLY A 10 -2.53 23.56 2.69
C GLY A 10 -3.73 24.45 3.06
N GLN A 11 -4.96 23.91 2.96
CA GLN A 11 -6.16 24.62 3.38
C GLN A 11 -6.19 24.82 4.91
N LEU A 12 -5.83 23.80 5.69
CA LEU A 12 -5.79 23.86 7.15
C LEU A 12 -4.81 24.92 7.66
N ILE A 13 -3.59 24.93 7.12
CA ILE A 13 -2.53 25.88 7.50
C ILE A 13 -3.01 27.32 7.29
N PHE A 14 -3.56 27.61 6.11
CA PHE A 14 -4.10 28.93 5.82
C PHE A 14 -5.19 29.32 6.84
N GLN A 15 -6.17 28.43 7.04
CA GLN A 15 -7.31 28.76 7.88
C GLN A 15 -6.90 28.98 9.33
N TYR A 16 -5.95 28.21 9.88
CA TYR A 16 -5.42 28.44 11.22
C TYR A 16 -4.75 29.79 11.37
N ILE A 17 -3.93 30.21 10.40
CA ILE A 17 -3.27 31.53 10.43
C ILE A 17 -4.31 32.64 10.30
N TYR A 18 -5.27 32.47 9.40
CA TYR A 18 -6.33 33.44 9.12
C TYR A 18 -7.25 33.66 10.34
N ASP A 19 -7.70 32.57 10.95
CA ASP A 19 -8.53 32.57 12.17
C ASP A 19 -7.74 33.17 13.35
N TYR A 20 -6.48 32.77 13.53
CA TYR A 20 -5.61 33.28 14.60
C TYR A 20 -5.35 34.79 14.48
N ALA A 21 -5.20 35.29 13.24
CA ALA A 21 -5.03 36.71 12.98
C ALA A 21 -6.32 37.53 13.14
N GLY A 22 -7.47 36.90 13.39
CA GLY A 22 -8.77 37.56 13.48
C GLY A 22 -9.20 38.24 12.17
N CYS A 23 -8.72 37.74 11.03
CA CYS A 23 -9.05 38.31 9.73
C CYS A 23 -10.49 37.92 9.35
N ASN A 24 -11.24 38.86 8.78
CA ASN A 24 -12.61 38.63 8.28
C ASN A 24 -12.79 39.07 6.82
N LYS A 25 -11.68 39.33 6.10
CA LYS A 25 -11.70 39.74 4.70
C LYS A 25 -12.04 38.56 3.78
N SER A 26 -12.95 38.76 2.84
CA SER A 26 -13.22 37.78 1.78
C SER A 26 -11.93 37.32 1.10
N CYS A 27 -11.80 36.02 0.90
CA CYS A 27 -10.62 35.41 0.32
C CYS A 27 -10.96 34.62 -0.95
N GLU A 28 -10.05 34.69 -1.91
CA GLU A 28 -10.05 33.85 -3.10
C GLU A 28 -8.93 32.82 -3.00
N ARG A 29 -9.15 31.63 -3.54
CA ARG A 29 -8.24 30.48 -3.50
C ARG A 29 -7.55 30.27 -4.85
N LEU A 30 -6.23 30.27 -4.83
CA LEU A 30 -5.39 29.82 -5.95
C LEU A 30 -5.20 28.30 -5.84
N TRP A 31 -5.75 27.52 -6.77
CA TRP A 31 -5.69 26.05 -6.73
C TRP A 31 -4.88 25.51 -7.91
N ILE A 32 -3.58 25.31 -7.69
CA ILE A 32 -2.63 24.84 -8.71
C ILE A 32 -1.79 23.68 -8.19
N SER A 33 -1.44 22.74 -9.08
CA SER A 33 -0.57 21.58 -8.81
C SER A 33 0.80 21.69 -9.48
N SER A 34 1.08 22.81 -10.16
CA SER A 34 2.34 23.09 -10.87
C SER A 34 2.80 24.50 -10.55
N LEU A 35 4.11 24.68 -10.35
CA LEU A 35 4.75 25.96 -10.06
C LEU A 35 5.34 26.63 -11.31
N THR A 36 4.95 26.20 -12.51
CA THR A 36 5.39 26.85 -13.75
C THR A 36 4.72 28.21 -13.94
N ASP A 37 5.42 29.17 -14.56
CA ASP A 37 4.89 30.51 -14.86
C ASP A 37 3.52 30.46 -15.55
N LYS A 38 3.36 29.54 -16.51
CA LYS A 38 2.09 29.34 -17.23
C LYS A 38 0.98 28.92 -16.27
N ALA A 39 1.20 27.88 -15.46
CA ALA A 39 0.20 27.37 -14.52
C ALA A 39 -0.17 28.41 -13.44
N ILE A 40 0.81 29.18 -12.96
CA ILE A 40 0.55 30.26 -12.00
C ILE A 40 -0.32 31.35 -12.63
N ARG A 41 0.03 31.83 -13.84
CA ARG A 41 -0.75 32.85 -14.55
C ARG A 41 -2.18 32.39 -14.83
N GLU A 42 -2.34 31.17 -15.34
CA GLU A 42 -3.67 30.57 -15.58
C GLU A 42 -4.45 30.38 -14.28
N GLY A 43 -3.79 30.00 -13.19
CA GLY A 43 -4.42 29.86 -11.87
C GLY A 43 -4.92 31.19 -11.31
N PHE A 44 -4.16 32.28 -11.46
CA PHE A 44 -4.59 33.63 -11.04
C PHE A 44 -5.73 34.19 -11.89
N GLN A 45 -5.86 33.78 -13.16
CA GLN A 45 -7.00 34.13 -13.99
C GLN A 45 -8.28 33.37 -13.59
N ASN A 46 -8.14 32.25 -12.88
CA ASN A 46 -9.23 31.32 -12.55
C ASN A 46 -9.35 31.10 -11.03
N LEU A 47 -9.19 32.15 -10.24
CA LEU A 47 -9.35 32.11 -8.79
C LEU A 47 -10.74 31.57 -8.41
N LYS A 48 -10.77 30.80 -7.33
CA LYS A 48 -12.00 30.22 -6.77
C LYS A 48 -12.42 30.96 -5.51
N HIS A 49 -13.69 30.90 -5.16
CA HIS A 49 -14.12 31.46 -3.88
C HIS A 49 -13.53 30.62 -2.74
N GLY A 50 -13.05 31.28 -1.68
CA GLY A 50 -12.47 30.58 -0.53
C GLY A 50 -13.44 29.58 0.11
N SER A 51 -14.74 29.92 0.15
CA SER A 51 -15.82 29.10 0.69
C SER A 51 -15.99 27.75 -0.02
N ASP A 52 -15.56 27.63 -1.28
CA ASP A 52 -15.63 26.36 -2.03
C ASP A 52 -14.77 25.27 -1.35
N TYR A 53 -13.84 25.66 -0.48
CA TYR A 53 -12.89 24.79 0.21
C TYR A 53 -13.18 24.62 1.70
N ASP A 54 -14.31 25.10 2.21
CA ASP A 54 -14.66 25.00 3.64
C ASP A 54 -14.76 23.54 4.09
N ASN A 55 -15.36 22.67 3.27
CA ASN A 55 -15.44 21.24 3.57
C ASN A 55 -14.05 20.57 3.60
N LEU A 56 -13.12 21.05 2.77
CA LEU A 56 -11.75 20.56 2.75
C LEU A 56 -11.01 20.95 4.03
N TYR A 57 -11.20 22.20 4.50
CA TYR A 57 -10.73 22.66 5.79
C TYR A 57 -11.32 21.84 6.94
N LEU A 58 -12.65 21.70 6.99
CA LEU A 58 -13.34 20.97 8.07
C LEU A 58 -12.87 19.51 8.15
N SER A 59 -12.66 18.86 7.01
CA SER A 59 -12.07 17.51 6.96
C SER A 59 -10.66 17.47 7.55
N ALA A 60 -9.79 18.41 7.18
CA ALA A 60 -8.42 18.48 7.68
C ALA A 60 -8.37 18.80 9.18
N LYS A 61 -9.23 19.70 9.65
CA LYS A 61 -9.37 20.07 11.06
C LYS A 61 -9.85 18.88 11.89
N ALA A 62 -10.90 18.19 11.45
CA ALA A 62 -11.41 17.00 12.12
C ALA A 62 -10.33 15.92 12.24
N ARG A 63 -9.53 15.70 11.19
CA ARG A 63 -8.40 14.78 11.22
C ARG A 63 -7.35 15.20 12.25
N SER A 64 -6.93 16.47 12.22
CA SER A 64 -5.95 17.02 13.17
C SER A 64 -6.39 16.87 14.62
N GLN A 65 -7.66 17.20 14.91
CA GLN A 65 -8.24 17.07 16.24
C GLN A 65 -8.37 15.61 16.68
N ALA A 66 -8.82 14.71 15.80
CA ALA A 66 -8.93 13.29 16.11
C ALA A 66 -7.57 12.65 16.40
N ASP A 67 -6.56 12.96 15.58
CA ASP A 67 -5.18 12.49 15.79
C ASP A 67 -4.63 12.99 17.13
N TRP A 68 -4.91 14.25 17.51
CA TRP A 68 -4.49 14.83 18.79
C TRP A 68 -5.22 14.21 19.98
N VAL A 69 -6.55 14.09 19.94
CA VAL A 69 -7.35 13.51 21.02
C VAL A 69 -6.93 12.07 21.29
N VAL A 70 -6.79 11.24 20.26
CA VAL A 70 -6.33 9.86 20.43
C VAL A 70 -4.88 9.83 20.90
N GLY A 71 -4.00 10.60 20.26
CA GLY A 71 -2.57 10.58 20.52
C GLY A 71 -2.20 10.99 21.94
N ILE A 72 -2.72 12.14 22.41
CA ILE A 72 -2.39 12.67 23.74
C ILE A 72 -2.95 11.78 24.84
N ASN A 73 -4.24 11.43 24.79
CA ASN A 73 -4.87 10.65 25.85
C ASN A 73 -4.28 9.24 25.95
N ALA A 74 -4.14 8.55 24.83
CA ALA A 74 -3.66 7.18 24.82
C ALA A 74 -2.16 7.07 25.18
N SER A 75 -1.33 8.01 24.72
CA SER A 75 0.10 8.02 25.07
C SER A 75 0.29 8.31 26.57
N GLN A 76 -0.48 9.24 27.14
CA GLN A 76 -0.42 9.51 28.59
C GLN A 76 -0.89 8.30 29.41
N ALA A 77 -2.04 7.72 29.06
CA ALA A 77 -2.57 6.55 29.75
C ALA A 77 -1.58 5.38 29.73
N LEU A 78 -0.98 5.09 28.57
CA LEU A 78 0.02 4.02 28.44
C LEU A 78 1.30 4.33 29.23
N SER A 79 1.79 5.56 29.18
CA SER A 79 3.01 5.96 29.90
C SER A 79 2.83 5.88 31.42
N ILE A 80 1.66 6.30 31.93
CA ILE A 80 1.30 6.18 33.34
C ILE A 80 1.20 4.70 33.74
N ALA A 81 0.48 3.89 32.96
CA ALA A 81 0.31 2.47 33.24
C ALA A 81 1.64 1.69 33.22
N ALA A 82 2.56 2.07 32.34
CA ALA A 82 3.90 1.48 32.28
C ALA A 82 4.79 1.87 33.47
N GLY A 83 4.49 2.97 34.16
CA GLY A 83 5.23 3.46 35.34
C GLY A 83 6.66 3.96 35.05
N ARG A 84 7.11 3.90 33.79
CA ARG A 84 8.44 4.36 33.35
C ARG A 84 8.46 4.64 31.85
N GLY A 85 9.28 5.62 31.47
CA GLY A 85 9.50 6.00 30.07
C GLY A 85 8.31 6.73 29.44
N SER A 86 8.48 7.13 28.18
CA SER A 86 7.44 7.74 27.36
C SER A 86 7.04 6.76 26.27
N TRP A 87 5.76 6.42 26.21
CA TRP A 87 5.20 5.47 25.26
C TRP A 87 4.19 6.18 24.37
N SER A 88 4.50 6.26 23.07
CA SER A 88 3.60 6.87 22.10
C SER A 88 2.55 5.87 21.62
N LEU A 89 1.30 6.34 21.56
CA LEU A 89 0.18 5.65 20.94
C LEU A 89 -0.53 6.63 20.01
N GLY A 90 -0.97 6.16 18.84
CA GLY A 90 -1.69 7.02 17.92
C GLY A 90 -2.43 6.24 16.85
N ARG A 91 -3.45 6.89 16.29
CA ARG A 91 -4.39 6.29 15.32
C ARG A 91 -3.71 5.68 14.09
N VAL A 92 -2.54 6.16 13.68
CA VAL A 92 -1.78 5.64 12.52
C VAL A 92 -0.56 4.83 12.94
N GLN A 93 0.27 5.35 13.85
CA GLN A 93 1.51 4.67 14.25
C GLN A 93 1.25 3.29 14.89
N THR A 94 0.23 3.18 15.73
CA THR A 94 -0.06 1.96 16.50
C THR A 94 -0.56 0.81 15.62
N PRO A 95 -1.55 0.98 14.72
CA PRO A 95 -1.94 -0.11 13.81
C PRO A 95 -0.82 -0.49 12.85
N THR A 96 0.00 0.47 12.38
CA THR A 96 1.17 0.14 11.55
C THR A 96 2.17 -0.74 12.30
N LEU A 97 2.47 -0.41 13.57
CA LEU A 97 3.31 -1.26 14.42
C LEU A 97 2.66 -2.64 14.64
N ALA A 98 1.35 -2.70 14.86
CA ALA A 98 0.63 -3.95 15.03
C ALA A 98 0.73 -4.85 13.78
N MET A 99 0.68 -4.28 12.56
CA MET A 99 0.90 -5.03 11.32
C MET A 99 2.30 -5.63 11.25
N ILE A 100 3.33 -4.86 11.62
CA ILE A 100 4.72 -5.33 11.65
C ILE A 100 4.90 -6.44 12.69
N CYS A 101 4.38 -6.24 13.91
CA CYS A 101 4.44 -7.24 14.97
C CYS A 101 3.72 -8.53 14.58
N SER A 102 2.54 -8.42 13.96
CA SER A 102 1.77 -9.59 13.50
C SER A 102 2.58 -10.39 12.47
N ARG A 103 3.16 -9.72 11.47
CA ARG A 103 4.01 -10.38 10.47
C ARG A 103 5.28 -10.98 11.08
N TYR A 104 5.87 -10.32 12.07
CA TYR A 104 7.02 -10.87 12.80
C TYR A 104 6.67 -12.16 13.54
N LEU A 105 5.53 -12.19 14.23
CA LEU A 105 5.06 -13.39 14.94
C LEU A 105 4.71 -14.51 13.96
N GLU A 106 3.99 -14.21 12.87
CA GLU A 106 3.72 -15.17 11.78
C GLU A 106 5.01 -15.82 11.27
N ASN A 107 6.05 -15.02 11.02
CA ASN A 107 7.34 -15.53 10.54
C ASN A 107 8.09 -16.33 11.61
N LYS A 108 8.02 -15.91 12.88
CA LYS A 108 8.68 -16.59 13.99
C LYS A 108 8.04 -17.95 14.30
N ASP A 109 6.71 -18.01 14.21
CA ASP A 109 5.92 -19.20 14.47
C ASP A 109 5.80 -20.10 13.24
N PHE A 110 6.30 -19.65 12.08
CA PHE A 110 6.36 -20.43 10.86
C PHE A 110 7.23 -21.68 11.05
N LYS A 111 6.61 -22.85 10.96
CA LYS A 111 7.29 -24.15 10.94
C LYS A 111 7.33 -24.65 9.51
N PRO A 112 8.50 -24.64 8.84
CA PRO A 112 8.61 -25.19 7.49
C PRO A 112 8.10 -26.61 7.44
N GLN A 113 7.20 -26.89 6.50
CA GLN A 113 6.69 -28.24 6.26
C GLN A 113 7.30 -28.80 4.98
N THR A 114 7.84 -30.01 5.07
CA THR A 114 8.32 -30.71 3.91
C THR A 114 7.13 -31.19 3.09
N TYR A 115 7.13 -30.83 1.81
CA TYR A 115 6.26 -31.42 0.82
C TYR A 115 7.09 -31.81 -0.39
N PHE A 116 6.57 -32.73 -1.16
CA PHE A 116 7.22 -33.29 -2.33
C PHE A 116 6.36 -33.03 -3.57
N LYS A 117 7.02 -32.88 -4.71
CA LYS A 117 6.39 -32.85 -6.02
C LYS A 117 7.13 -33.83 -6.92
N VAL A 118 6.39 -34.52 -7.79
CA VAL A 118 7.02 -35.38 -8.78
C VAL A 118 7.50 -34.49 -9.92
N LYS A 119 8.81 -34.55 -10.21
CA LYS A 119 9.43 -33.86 -11.34
C LYS A 119 9.85 -34.89 -12.38
N VAL A 120 9.33 -34.76 -13.59
CA VAL A 120 9.68 -35.62 -14.72
C VAL A 120 10.47 -34.82 -15.74
N HIS A 121 11.65 -35.29 -16.10
CA HIS A 121 12.38 -34.76 -17.25
C HIS A 121 11.91 -35.50 -18.49
N THR A 122 11.34 -34.76 -19.45
CA THR A 122 10.79 -35.35 -20.68
C THR A 122 11.23 -34.54 -21.89
N ALA A 123 10.96 -35.08 -23.07
CA ALA A 123 11.23 -34.44 -24.34
C ALA A 123 10.02 -34.57 -25.25
N LYS A 124 9.76 -33.52 -26.04
CA LYS A 124 8.90 -33.60 -27.21
C LYS A 124 9.71 -33.11 -28.40
N ASP A 125 9.82 -33.95 -29.43
CA ASP A 125 10.70 -33.73 -30.57
C ASP A 125 12.15 -33.48 -30.12
N THR A 126 12.72 -32.32 -30.38
CA THR A 126 14.09 -31.93 -29.96
C THR A 126 14.11 -31.12 -28.65
N THR A 127 12.95 -30.81 -28.06
CA THR A 127 12.87 -29.92 -26.89
C THR A 127 12.72 -30.72 -25.60
N THR A 128 13.71 -30.61 -24.70
CA THR A 128 13.67 -31.19 -23.36
C THR A 128 13.15 -30.18 -22.33
N PHE A 129 12.29 -30.61 -21.42
CA PHE A 129 11.76 -29.76 -20.36
C PHE A 129 11.31 -30.57 -19.13
N PRO A 130 11.36 -29.97 -17.93
CA PRO A 130 10.80 -30.57 -16.74
C PRO A 130 9.29 -30.33 -16.65
N VAL A 131 8.54 -31.36 -16.23
CA VAL A 131 7.14 -31.25 -15.83
C VAL A 131 7.04 -31.53 -14.34
N LEU A 132 6.33 -30.66 -13.61
CA LEU A 132 6.02 -30.85 -12.21
C LEU A 132 4.59 -31.35 -12.07
N SER A 133 4.35 -32.27 -11.12
CA SER A 133 2.98 -32.60 -10.70
C SER A 133 2.22 -31.33 -10.30
N MET A 134 0.91 -31.29 -10.54
CA MET A 134 0.07 -30.22 -9.99
C MET A 134 -0.02 -30.38 -8.47
N ASP A 135 -0.29 -31.61 -8.04
CA ASP A 135 -0.39 -31.97 -6.62
C ASP A 135 0.94 -31.87 -5.89
N LYS A 136 0.81 -31.55 -4.60
CA LYS A 136 1.87 -31.63 -3.59
C LYS A 136 1.56 -32.82 -2.69
N TYR A 137 2.61 -33.53 -2.27
CA TYR A 137 2.50 -34.71 -1.43
C TYR A 137 3.22 -34.46 -0.11
N ASP A 138 2.57 -34.74 1.01
CA ASP A 138 3.14 -34.42 2.33
C ASP A 138 4.21 -35.43 2.78
N THR A 139 4.22 -36.63 2.18
CA THR A 139 5.13 -37.71 2.58
C THR A 139 5.89 -38.31 1.40
N ARG A 140 7.13 -38.76 1.68
CA ARG A 140 7.99 -39.44 0.70
C ARG A 140 7.35 -40.73 0.16
N PRO A 141 6.78 -41.64 0.99
CA PRO A 141 6.19 -42.88 0.48
C PRO A 141 5.03 -42.65 -0.49
N ALA A 142 4.11 -41.74 -0.18
CA ALA A 142 3.01 -41.38 -1.09
C ALA A 142 3.53 -40.82 -2.42
N THR A 143 4.61 -40.04 -2.37
CA THR A 143 5.27 -39.52 -3.56
C THR A 143 5.95 -40.64 -4.38
N ASP A 144 6.60 -41.59 -3.71
CA ASP A 144 7.29 -42.70 -4.35
C ASP A 144 6.31 -43.65 -5.05
N GLU A 145 5.12 -43.88 -4.50
CA GLU A 145 4.04 -44.63 -5.17
C GLU A 145 3.58 -43.94 -6.46
N VAL A 146 3.40 -42.62 -6.42
CA VAL A 146 3.06 -41.83 -7.61
C VAL A 146 4.20 -41.89 -8.62
N LEU A 147 5.44 -41.72 -8.17
CA LEU A 147 6.63 -41.80 -9.02
C LEU A 147 6.75 -43.17 -9.69
N GLN A 148 6.47 -44.26 -8.98
CA GLN A 148 6.43 -45.61 -9.55
C GLN A 148 5.34 -45.75 -10.60
N ARG A 149 4.12 -45.24 -10.35
CA ARG A 149 3.04 -45.24 -11.36
C ARG A 149 3.43 -44.46 -12.61
N VAL A 150 4.06 -43.29 -12.45
CA VAL A 150 4.54 -42.49 -13.59
C VAL A 150 5.64 -43.23 -14.37
N ARG A 151 6.59 -43.87 -13.67
CA ARG A 151 7.64 -44.69 -14.31
C ARG A 151 7.06 -45.89 -15.05
N ALA A 152 6.09 -46.58 -14.45
CA ALA A 152 5.43 -47.74 -15.04
C ALA A 152 4.61 -47.37 -16.29
N ALA A 153 4.00 -46.18 -16.31
CA ALA A 153 3.33 -45.67 -17.50
C ALA A 153 4.29 -45.43 -18.68
N GLY A 154 5.57 -45.14 -18.41
CA GLY A 154 6.66 -45.05 -19.38
C GLY A 154 6.57 -43.92 -20.41
N SER A 155 5.44 -43.23 -20.50
CA SER A 155 5.16 -42.17 -21.46
C SER A 155 4.24 -41.12 -20.86
N LEU A 156 4.34 -39.89 -21.37
CA LEU A 156 3.45 -38.79 -21.02
C LEU A 156 2.63 -38.41 -22.25
N ARG A 157 1.34 -38.11 -22.02
CA ARG A 157 0.45 -37.60 -23.07
C ARG A 157 0.07 -36.16 -22.73
N VAL A 158 0.24 -35.27 -23.70
CA VAL A 158 -0.27 -33.90 -23.60
C VAL A 158 -1.79 -33.95 -23.66
N MET A 159 -2.46 -33.54 -22.58
CA MET A 159 -3.92 -33.55 -22.49
C MET A 159 -4.56 -32.29 -23.09
N SER A 160 -3.88 -31.14 -22.97
CA SER A 160 -4.35 -29.86 -23.49
C SER A 160 -3.16 -28.95 -23.79
N VAL A 161 -3.26 -28.17 -24.86
CA VAL A 161 -2.34 -27.07 -25.16
C VAL A 161 -3.17 -25.82 -25.30
N GLU A 162 -2.87 -24.82 -24.48
CA GLU A 162 -3.47 -23.50 -24.61
C GLU A 162 -2.37 -22.49 -24.93
N LYS A 163 -2.56 -21.74 -26.02
CA LYS A 163 -1.69 -20.61 -26.39
C LYS A 163 -2.52 -19.35 -26.24
N LYS A 164 -2.09 -18.47 -25.33
CA LYS A 164 -2.70 -17.16 -25.12
C LYS A 164 -1.70 -16.08 -25.49
N GLU A 165 -2.13 -15.15 -26.33
CA GLU A 165 -1.43 -13.90 -26.52
C GLU A 165 -1.89 -12.95 -25.41
N VAL A 166 -0.94 -12.47 -24.61
CA VAL A 166 -1.22 -11.56 -23.50
C VAL A 166 -0.64 -10.21 -23.86
N LYS A 167 -1.52 -9.21 -24.02
CA LYS A 167 -1.10 -7.82 -24.17
C LYS A 167 -0.90 -7.21 -22.79
N GLN A 168 0.33 -6.80 -22.50
CA GLN A 168 0.64 -6.04 -21.31
C GLN A 168 0.60 -4.56 -21.66
N GLU A 169 -0.38 -3.84 -21.10
CA GLU A 169 -0.47 -2.39 -21.25
C GLU A 169 0.67 -1.70 -20.48
N PRO A 170 1.12 -0.51 -20.94
CA PRO A 170 2.08 0.28 -20.19
C PRO A 170 1.54 0.63 -18.79
N PRO A 171 2.41 0.77 -17.79
CA PRO A 171 1.98 1.16 -16.45
C PRO A 171 1.37 2.57 -16.46
N LEU A 172 0.52 2.84 -15.47
CA LEU A 172 -0.01 4.17 -15.24
C LEU A 172 1.10 5.14 -14.80
N LEU A 173 0.83 6.45 -14.90
CA LEU A 173 1.69 7.46 -14.30
C LEU A 173 1.74 7.27 -12.77
N TYR A 174 2.88 7.62 -12.18
CA TYR A 174 3.10 7.48 -10.76
C TYR A 174 2.12 8.33 -9.92
N ASP A 175 1.53 7.68 -8.92
CA ASP A 175 1.17 8.35 -7.68
C ASP A 175 2.35 8.30 -6.70
N LEU A 176 2.23 9.05 -5.59
CA LEU A 176 3.32 9.14 -4.60
C LEU A 176 3.65 7.77 -3.99
N THR A 177 2.65 6.92 -3.74
CA THR A 177 2.85 5.60 -3.11
C THR A 177 3.59 4.63 -4.03
N THR A 178 3.26 4.63 -5.32
CA THR A 178 3.90 3.78 -6.33
C THR A 178 5.33 4.25 -6.56
N LEU A 179 5.55 5.57 -6.66
CA LEU A 179 6.90 6.13 -6.77
C LEU A 179 7.78 5.74 -5.57
N GLN A 180 7.24 5.87 -4.34
CA GLN A 180 7.95 5.47 -3.13
C GLN A 180 8.25 3.97 -3.09
N LYS A 181 7.34 3.12 -3.58
CA LYS A 181 7.58 1.66 -3.64
C LYS A 181 8.68 1.29 -4.61
N GLU A 182 8.76 1.94 -5.76
CA GLU A 182 9.73 1.60 -6.79
C GLU A 182 11.12 2.21 -6.52
N ALA A 183 11.19 3.31 -5.78
CA ALA A 183 12.45 3.96 -5.43
C ALA A 183 13.15 3.36 -4.19
N ASN A 184 12.46 2.54 -3.38
CA ASN A 184 12.99 1.87 -2.19
C ASN A 184 13.53 0.47 -2.51
#